data_AF-A0A7W1YI67-F1
#
_entry.id   AF-A0A7W1YI67-F1
#
_cell.length_a   1.000
_cell.length_b   1.000
_cell.length_c   1.000
_cell.angle_alpha   90.00
_cell.angle_beta   90.00
_cell.angle_gamma   90.00
#
_symmetry.space_group_name_H-M   'P 1'
#
loop_
_entity.id
_entity.type
_entity.pdbx_description
1 polymer ?
#
loop_
_entity_poly.entity_id
_entity_poly.type
_entity_poly.pdbx_seq_one_letter_code
_entity_poly.pdbx_strand_id
1 'polypeptide(L)'
;MSRAPGLLAGVLACVIFGSLAATPANAGEAPPCDGDATLSGILAKVVLAHHVPGMGLLVLRSHGVVAVAAAGWRKAGDATPVTVADEWHIGSCTKMMTATLVARLVERERLRWDASIASLAPPQVPCAPAWRDITLDQLLCHRAGLQANLDWGTLPSRAAALGAVLAVAPPHPVGDFRYSNAGYVTVGALCEQQLGHS
;
A
#
# COMPACT_ATOMS: atom_id res chain seq x y z
N MET A 1 8.44 -43.45 5.73
CA MET A 1 9.03 -42.77 4.56
C MET A 1 8.53 -41.33 4.56
N SER A 2 9.41 -40.40 4.94
CA SER A 2 9.13 -38.98 5.15
C SER A 2 9.04 -38.24 3.81
N ARG A 3 7.96 -37.48 3.58
CA ARG A 3 7.87 -36.49 2.49
C ARG A 3 8.02 -35.10 3.12
N ALA A 4 9.09 -34.40 2.75
CA ALA A 4 9.35 -33.02 3.13
C ALA A 4 8.34 -32.06 2.48
N PRO A 5 7.90 -30.99 3.17
CA PRO A 5 7.13 -29.92 2.55
C PRO A 5 8.07 -28.93 1.86
N GLY A 6 7.92 -28.76 0.55
CA GLY A 6 8.58 -27.70 -0.20
C GLY A 6 7.98 -26.34 0.14
N LEU A 7 8.74 -25.48 0.82
CA LEU A 7 8.42 -24.07 0.93
C LEU A 7 8.71 -23.38 -0.41
N LEU A 8 7.65 -22.90 -1.08
CA LEU A 8 7.78 -21.86 -2.10
C LEU A 8 8.36 -20.61 -1.44
N ALA A 9 9.61 -20.28 -1.75
CA ALA A 9 10.18 -18.98 -1.48
C ALA A 9 9.58 -17.97 -2.47
N GLY A 10 8.51 -17.29 -2.08
CA GLY A 10 7.98 -16.16 -2.83
C GLY A 10 8.91 -14.96 -2.69
N VAL A 11 9.58 -14.58 -3.78
CA VAL A 11 10.29 -13.30 -3.88
C VAL A 11 9.25 -12.24 -4.23
N LEU A 12 8.87 -11.41 -3.26
CA LEU A 12 8.03 -10.24 -3.51
C LEU A 12 8.93 -9.04 -3.85
N ALA A 13 9.04 -8.71 -5.13
CA ALA A 13 9.67 -7.47 -5.58
C ALA A 13 8.57 -6.39 -5.73
N CYS A 14 8.42 -5.46 -4.76
CA CYS A 14 7.62 -4.23 -4.96
C CYS A 14 8.49 -3.30 -5.86
N VAL A 15 8.20 -3.22 -7.16
CA VAL A 15 8.79 -2.20 -8.08
C VAL A 15 7.82 -1.02 -8.14
N ILE A 16 8.23 0.16 -7.66
CA ILE A 16 7.42 1.39 -7.70
C ILE A 16 8.05 2.34 -8.73
N PHE A 17 7.29 2.65 -9.79
CA PHE A 17 7.67 3.65 -10.80
C PHE A 17 7.06 5.01 -10.46
N GLY A 18 7.89 6.06 -10.41
CA GLY A 18 7.46 7.46 -10.47
C GLY A 18 8.20 8.15 -11.61
N SER A 19 7.49 8.53 -12.67
CA SER A 19 8.09 9.20 -13.84
C SER A 19 7.71 10.68 -13.88
N LEU A 20 8.69 11.55 -13.68
CA LEU A 20 8.73 12.88 -14.28
C LEU A 20 10.12 13.03 -14.89
N ALA A 21 10.20 13.12 -16.21
CA ALA A 21 11.46 13.16 -16.95
C ALA A 21 12.17 14.50 -16.71
N ALA A 22 13.07 14.52 -15.72
CA ALA A 22 14.13 15.51 -15.61
C ALA A 22 15.41 14.90 -16.18
N THR A 23 16.13 15.67 -16.98
CA THR A 23 17.50 15.33 -17.40
C THR A 23 18.34 15.06 -16.15
N PRO A 24 18.98 13.88 -16.02
CA PRO A 24 19.74 13.57 -14.82
C PRO A 24 20.98 14.48 -14.78
N ALA A 25 21.20 15.16 -13.65
CA ALA A 25 22.43 15.90 -13.38
C ALA A 25 23.68 14.99 -13.38
N ASN A 26 23.49 13.67 -13.31
CA ASN A 26 24.55 12.66 -13.17
C ASN A 26 24.73 11.82 -14.45
N ALA A 27 24.38 12.37 -15.62
CA ALA A 27 24.54 11.68 -16.90
C ALA A 27 26.02 11.34 -17.17
N GLY A 28 26.43 10.11 -16.85
CA GLY A 28 27.79 9.60 -17.07
C GLY A 28 28.47 8.98 -15.85
N GLU A 29 27.92 9.15 -14.64
CA GLU A 29 28.48 8.55 -13.42
C GLU A 29 27.80 7.22 -13.10
N ALA A 30 28.59 6.22 -12.66
CA ALA A 30 28.04 4.95 -12.22
C ALA A 30 27.16 5.17 -10.98
N PRO A 31 25.94 4.59 -10.91
CA PRO A 31 25.10 4.74 -9.74
C PRO A 31 25.82 4.28 -8.47
N PRO A 32 25.82 5.09 -7.39
CA PRO A 32 26.41 4.68 -6.12
C PRO A 32 25.64 3.47 -5.60
N CYS A 33 26.34 2.57 -4.90
CA CYS A 33 25.81 1.29 -4.44
C CYS A 33 26.06 1.15 -2.94
N ASP A 34 25.12 0.52 -2.24
CA ASP A 34 25.20 0.23 -0.80
C ASP A 34 24.62 -1.16 -0.50
N GLY A 35 25.11 -1.81 0.56
CA GLY A 35 24.72 -3.18 0.96
C GLY A 35 25.38 -4.29 0.13
N ASP A 36 24.62 -5.36 -0.17
CA ASP A 36 25.11 -6.53 -0.92
C ASP A 36 25.63 -6.11 -2.31
N ALA A 37 26.91 -6.38 -2.57
CA ALA A 37 27.60 -5.92 -3.78
C ALA A 37 27.06 -6.53 -5.08
N THR A 38 26.60 -7.79 -5.03
CA THR A 38 26.06 -8.46 -6.23
C THR A 38 24.70 -7.86 -6.57
N LEU A 39 23.84 -7.70 -5.57
CA LEU A 39 22.49 -7.18 -5.75
C LEU A 39 22.50 -5.69 -6.08
N SER A 40 23.30 -4.87 -5.39
CA SER A 40 23.43 -3.44 -5.71
C SER A 40 23.97 -3.21 -7.12
N GLY A 41 24.91 -4.04 -7.59
CA GLY A 41 25.37 -4.02 -8.98
C GLY A 41 24.27 -4.38 -10.00
N ILE A 42 23.34 -5.26 -9.65
CA ILE A 42 22.14 -5.54 -10.47
C ILE A 42 21.21 -4.33 -10.46
N LEU A 43 20.93 -3.76 -9.28
CA LEU A 43 20.08 -2.57 -9.15
C LEU A 43 20.63 -1.38 -9.95
N ALA A 44 21.95 -1.14 -9.92
CA ALA A 44 22.58 -0.07 -10.68
C ALA A 44 22.33 -0.19 -12.19
N LYS A 45 22.33 -1.42 -12.73
CA LYS A 45 21.98 -1.66 -14.14
C LYS A 45 20.52 -1.30 -14.43
N VAL A 46 19.60 -1.62 -13.51
CA VAL A 46 18.18 -1.30 -13.64
C VAL A 46 17.94 0.22 -13.52
N VAL A 47 18.62 0.88 -12.58
CA VAL A 47 18.64 2.34 -12.39
C VAL A 47 18.99 3.04 -13.70
N LEU A 48 20.09 2.62 -14.35
CA LEU A 48 20.52 3.17 -15.63
C LEU A 48 19.55 2.84 -16.78
N ALA A 49 19.15 1.57 -16.91
CA ALA A 49 18.31 1.12 -18.02
C ALA A 49 16.92 1.78 -18.04
N HIS A 50 16.36 2.06 -16.85
CA HIS A 50 15.00 2.58 -16.71
C HIS A 50 14.95 4.05 -16.27
N HIS A 51 16.09 4.71 -16.12
CA HIS A 51 16.19 6.12 -15.71
C HIS A 51 15.41 6.42 -14.41
N VAL A 52 15.38 5.47 -13.48
CA VAL A 52 14.80 5.69 -12.14
C VAL A 52 15.87 6.28 -11.22
N PRO A 53 15.54 7.21 -10.31
CA PRO A 53 16.56 7.87 -9.49
C PRO A 53 17.38 6.91 -8.63
N GLY A 54 16.72 5.99 -7.95
CA GLY A 54 17.35 4.99 -7.09
C GLY A 54 16.41 3.86 -6.73
N MET A 55 16.97 2.77 -6.23
CA MET A 55 16.26 1.55 -5.87
C MET A 55 16.82 0.95 -4.59
N GLY A 56 15.95 0.33 -3.80
CA GLY A 56 16.31 -0.54 -2.68
C GLY A 56 15.78 -1.96 -2.89
N LEU A 57 16.45 -2.95 -2.32
CA LEU A 57 16.07 -4.36 -2.35
C LEU A 57 16.31 -4.98 -0.97
N LEU A 58 15.32 -5.73 -0.50
CA LEU A 58 15.38 -6.55 0.71
C LEU A 58 15.02 -7.99 0.34
N VAL A 59 15.89 -8.94 0.67
CA VAL A 59 15.64 -10.38 0.50
C VAL A 59 15.42 -11.02 1.86
N LEU A 60 14.24 -11.59 2.06
CA LEU A 60 13.84 -12.25 3.30
C LEU A 60 13.67 -13.75 3.09
N ARG A 61 14.10 -14.55 4.09
CA ARG A 61 13.75 -15.97 4.23
C ARG A 61 13.15 -16.21 5.62
N SER A 62 12.69 -17.43 5.85
CA SER A 62 12.07 -17.83 7.13
C SER A 62 12.99 -17.65 8.35
N HIS A 63 14.31 -17.66 8.16
CA HIS A 63 15.30 -17.44 9.22
C HIS A 63 15.79 -15.98 9.31
N GLY A 64 15.18 -15.05 8.56
CA GLY A 64 15.47 -13.61 8.64
C GLY A 64 15.94 -12.98 7.33
N VAL A 65 16.56 -11.81 7.47
CA VAL A 65 17.11 -11.03 6.36
C VAL A 65 18.33 -11.75 5.78
N VAL A 66 18.30 -11.99 4.47
CA VAL A 66 19.40 -12.63 3.73
C VAL A 66 20.30 -11.59 3.09
N ALA A 67 19.71 -10.52 2.56
CA ALA A 67 20.46 -9.44 1.93
C ALA A 67 19.64 -8.15 1.91
N VAL A 68 20.36 -7.03 1.94
CA VAL A 68 19.81 -5.68 1.68
C VAL A 68 20.77 -5.00 0.72
N ALA A 69 20.23 -4.30 -0.27
CA ALA A 69 21.03 -3.55 -1.23
C ALA A 69 20.29 -2.29 -1.68
N ALA A 70 21.03 -1.27 -2.05
CA ALA A 70 20.49 -0.07 -2.67
C ALA A 70 21.43 0.42 -3.78
N ALA A 71 20.87 1.11 -4.78
CA ALA A 71 21.66 1.75 -5.82
C ALA A 71 20.99 3.01 -6.36
N GLY A 72 21.79 4.01 -6.73
CA GLY A 72 21.34 5.27 -7.30
C GLY A 72 21.23 6.41 -6.28
N TRP A 73 20.40 7.39 -6.58
CA TRP A 73 20.28 8.64 -5.83
C TRP A 73 18.88 8.81 -5.27
N ARG A 74 18.76 9.55 -4.16
CA ARG A 74 17.48 9.78 -3.49
C ARG A 74 16.48 10.55 -4.36
N LYS A 75 16.98 11.40 -5.27
CA LYS A 75 16.16 12.27 -6.11
C LYS A 75 16.82 12.51 -7.47
N ALA A 76 16.01 12.64 -8.51
CA ALA A 76 16.50 13.05 -9.83
C ALA A 76 17.17 14.43 -9.78
N GLY A 77 18.34 14.55 -10.39
CA GLY A 77 19.11 15.79 -10.41
C GLY A 77 19.83 16.13 -9.09
N ASP A 78 19.80 15.21 -8.12
CA ASP A 78 20.48 15.33 -6.85
C ASP A 78 21.60 14.27 -6.76
N ALA A 79 22.73 14.63 -6.13
CA ALA A 79 23.88 13.74 -6.01
C ALA A 79 23.89 12.94 -4.71
N THR A 80 22.87 13.06 -3.85
CA THR A 80 22.77 12.32 -2.58
C THR A 80 22.51 10.84 -2.87
N PRO A 81 23.43 9.93 -2.51
CA PRO A 81 23.24 8.51 -2.69
C PRO A 81 22.07 8.00 -1.88
N VAL A 82 21.36 7.02 -2.43
CA VAL A 82 20.44 6.21 -1.64
C VAL A 82 21.23 5.22 -0.77
N THR A 83 20.74 4.94 0.43
CA THR A 83 21.38 3.98 1.35
C THR A 83 20.41 2.88 1.77
N VAL A 84 20.92 1.76 2.27
CA VAL A 84 20.08 0.69 2.84
C VAL A 84 19.34 1.11 4.11
N ALA A 85 19.71 2.25 4.71
CA ALA A 85 19.06 2.83 5.89
C ALA A 85 17.97 3.86 5.53
N ASP A 86 17.77 4.17 4.25
CA ASP A 86 16.78 5.16 3.83
C ASP A 86 15.35 4.64 4.03
N GLU A 87 14.46 5.55 4.41
CA GLU A 87 13.02 5.28 4.51
C GLU A 87 12.33 5.49 3.16
N TRP A 88 11.37 4.61 2.86
CA TRP A 88 10.66 4.60 1.58
C TRP A 88 9.15 4.64 1.77
N HIS A 89 8.49 5.45 0.95
CA HIS A 89 7.04 5.38 0.81
C HIS A 89 6.65 4.09 0.07
N ILE A 90 6.21 3.06 0.81
CA ILE A 90 5.83 1.75 0.24
C ILE A 90 4.45 1.76 -0.46
N GLY A 91 3.76 2.90 -0.45
CA GLY A 91 2.52 3.12 -1.17
C GLY A 91 1.47 2.04 -0.91
N SER A 92 1.03 1.35 -1.97
CA SER A 92 -0.05 0.37 -1.87
C SER A 92 0.36 -0.93 -1.17
N CYS A 93 1.64 -1.19 -0.93
CA CYS A 93 2.08 -2.33 -0.12
C CYS A 93 1.52 -2.18 1.36
N THR A 94 1.14 -0.95 1.80
CA THR A 94 0.42 -0.68 3.07
C THR A 94 -0.96 -1.33 3.18
N LYS A 95 -1.67 -1.59 2.06
CA LYS A 95 -3.00 -2.21 2.09
C LYS A 95 -3.00 -3.58 2.75
N MET A 96 -1.94 -4.36 2.52
CA MET A 96 -1.77 -5.66 3.16
C MET A 96 -1.68 -5.53 4.69
N MET A 97 -1.06 -4.47 5.19
CA MET A 97 -0.99 -4.19 6.63
C MET A 97 -2.38 -3.85 7.18
N THR A 98 -3.16 -3.00 6.49
CA THR A 98 -4.55 -2.68 6.85
C THR A 98 -5.43 -3.94 6.83
N ALA A 99 -5.35 -4.76 5.79
CA ALA A 99 -6.11 -6.01 5.70
C ALA A 99 -5.74 -6.98 6.83
N THR A 100 -4.45 -7.06 7.18
CA THR A 100 -3.98 -7.87 8.32
C THR A 100 -4.53 -7.35 9.64
N LEU A 101 -4.51 -6.04 9.87
CA LEU A 101 -5.13 -5.43 11.06
C LEU A 101 -6.61 -5.81 11.16
N VAL A 102 -7.36 -5.68 10.07
CA VAL A 102 -8.79 -6.07 10.03
C VAL A 102 -8.94 -7.56 10.34
N ALA A 103 -8.13 -8.43 9.73
CA ALA A 103 -8.18 -9.86 10.01
C ALA A 103 -7.97 -10.16 11.51
N ARG A 104 -7.02 -9.48 12.17
CA ARG A 104 -6.80 -9.60 13.61
C ARG A 104 -7.98 -9.10 14.45
N LEU A 105 -8.71 -8.09 13.98
CA LEU A 105 -9.94 -7.63 14.63
C LEU A 105 -11.09 -8.62 14.44
N VAL A 106 -11.19 -9.25 13.27
CA VAL A 106 -12.19 -10.30 13.00
C VAL A 106 -11.91 -11.56 13.83
N GLU A 107 -10.65 -12.00 13.92
CA GLU A 107 -10.25 -13.13 14.78
C GLU A 107 -10.58 -12.90 16.27
N ARG A 108 -10.61 -11.64 16.70
CA ARG A 108 -10.97 -11.24 18.06
C ARG A 108 -12.46 -10.91 18.23
N GLU A 109 -13.28 -11.24 17.24
CA GLU A 109 -14.72 -11.00 17.22
C GLU A 109 -15.11 -9.52 17.37
N ARG A 110 -14.18 -8.59 17.11
CA ARG A 110 -14.42 -7.15 17.15
C ARG A 110 -14.99 -6.60 15.86
N LEU A 111 -14.77 -7.32 14.76
CA LEU A 111 -15.33 -7.04 13.44
C LEU A 111 -15.80 -8.36 12.82
N ARG A 112 -16.57 -8.27 11.73
CA ARG A 112 -16.88 -9.40 10.87
C ARG A 112 -16.70 -9.00 9.42
N TRP A 113 -16.29 -9.94 8.57
CA TRP A 113 -16.13 -9.70 7.13
C TRP A 113 -17.46 -9.31 6.46
N ASP A 114 -18.56 -9.92 6.91
CA ASP A 114 -19.91 -9.70 6.40
C ASP A 114 -20.64 -8.53 7.07
N ALA A 115 -19.99 -7.81 8.00
CA ALA A 115 -20.60 -6.64 8.61
C ALA A 115 -20.83 -5.57 7.54
N SER A 116 -22.05 -5.04 7.50
CA SER A 116 -22.36 -3.94 6.59
C SER A 116 -21.67 -2.67 7.03
N ILE A 117 -21.27 -1.84 6.07
CA ILE A 117 -20.57 -0.58 6.36
C ILE A 117 -21.46 0.40 7.09
N ALA A 118 -22.76 0.41 6.81
CA ALA A 118 -23.72 1.16 7.61
C ALA A 118 -23.73 0.74 9.10
N SER A 119 -23.53 -0.55 9.41
CA SER A 119 -23.49 -1.03 10.80
C SER A 119 -22.20 -0.67 11.53
N LEU A 120 -21.12 -0.45 10.79
CA LEU A 120 -19.81 -0.07 11.34
C LEU A 120 -19.63 1.45 11.44
N ALA A 121 -20.41 2.22 10.68
CA ALA A 121 -20.33 3.66 10.63
C ALA A 121 -20.70 4.29 11.99
N PRO A 122 -19.96 5.31 12.46
CA PRO A 122 -20.35 6.03 13.66
C PRO A 122 -21.73 6.67 13.52
N PRO A 123 -22.58 6.69 14.57
CA PRO A 123 -23.96 7.20 14.48
C PRO A 123 -24.09 8.64 13.96
N GLN A 124 -23.07 9.47 14.21
CA GLN A 124 -23.00 10.86 13.78
C GLN A 124 -22.60 11.05 12.31
N VAL A 125 -22.16 9.99 11.61
CA VAL A 125 -21.75 10.07 10.21
C VAL A 125 -22.96 9.76 9.32
N PRO A 126 -23.40 10.70 8.45
CA PRO A 126 -24.46 10.43 7.50
C PRO A 126 -24.10 9.25 6.59
N CYS A 127 -25.03 8.31 6.44
CA CYS A 127 -24.81 7.09 5.69
C CYS A 127 -25.97 6.86 4.70
N ALA A 128 -25.66 6.90 3.41
CA ALA A 128 -26.64 6.67 2.36
C ALA A 128 -27.19 5.22 2.42
N PRO A 129 -28.47 4.97 2.06
CA PRO A 129 -29.09 3.65 2.17
C PRO A 129 -28.34 2.51 1.47
N ALA A 130 -27.61 2.81 0.38
CA ALA A 130 -26.82 1.83 -0.37
C ALA A 130 -25.76 1.11 0.49
N TRP A 131 -25.28 1.73 1.56
CA TRP A 131 -24.25 1.16 2.45
C TRP A 131 -24.77 0.09 3.42
N ARG A 132 -26.09 -0.15 3.44
CA ARG A 132 -26.70 -1.20 4.28
C ARG A 132 -26.35 -2.61 3.82
N ASP A 133 -26.14 -2.78 2.51
CA ASP A 133 -25.88 -4.09 1.90
C ASP A 133 -24.42 -4.25 1.46
N ILE A 134 -23.61 -3.19 1.54
CA ILE A 134 -22.17 -3.23 1.22
C ILE A 134 -21.41 -3.70 2.46
N THR A 135 -20.58 -4.73 2.29
CA THR A 135 -19.84 -5.38 3.38
C THR A 135 -18.40 -4.88 3.51
N LEU A 136 -17.79 -5.18 4.66
CA LEU A 136 -16.36 -4.98 4.89
C LEU A 136 -15.49 -5.78 3.90
N ASP A 137 -15.88 -7.01 3.57
CA ASP A 137 -15.18 -7.82 2.55
C ASP A 137 -15.20 -7.13 1.17
N GLN A 138 -16.35 -6.61 0.76
CA GLN A 138 -16.49 -5.98 -0.55
C GLN A 138 -15.62 -4.72 -0.66
N LEU A 139 -15.44 -3.97 0.43
CA LEU A 139 -14.49 -2.84 0.45
C LEU A 139 -13.05 -3.31 0.27
N LEU A 140 -12.61 -4.28 1.07
CA LEU A 140 -11.23 -4.78 1.07
C LEU A 140 -10.86 -5.54 -0.21
N CYS A 141 -11.85 -6.16 -0.85
CA CYS A 141 -11.72 -6.86 -2.13
C CYS A 141 -11.96 -5.96 -3.34
N HIS A 142 -12.05 -4.64 -3.17
CA HIS A 142 -12.24 -3.67 -4.26
C HIS A 142 -13.54 -3.87 -5.05
N ARG A 143 -14.63 -4.25 -4.39
CA ARG A 143 -15.95 -4.55 -4.99
C ARG A 143 -17.08 -3.66 -4.46
N ALA A 144 -16.77 -2.65 -3.66
CA ALA A 144 -17.77 -1.73 -3.10
C ALA A 144 -18.25 -0.64 -4.07
N GLY A 145 -17.89 -0.70 -5.35
CA GLY A 145 -18.32 0.29 -6.35
C GLY A 145 -17.69 1.68 -6.20
N LEU A 146 -16.62 1.81 -5.41
CA LEU A 146 -15.97 3.09 -5.15
C LEU A 146 -15.07 3.56 -6.28
N GLN A 147 -14.90 4.88 -6.36
CA GLN A 147 -13.86 5.53 -7.16
C GLN A 147 -12.45 5.13 -6.69
N ALA A 148 -11.47 5.27 -7.59
CA ALA A 148 -10.09 4.86 -7.30
C ALA A 148 -9.46 5.69 -6.16
N ASN A 149 -9.64 7.01 -6.18
CA ASN A 149 -9.01 7.94 -5.25
C ASN A 149 -10.01 8.96 -4.73
N LEU A 150 -9.72 9.49 -3.54
CA LEU A 150 -10.39 10.68 -3.02
C LEU A 150 -9.61 11.92 -3.44
N ASP A 151 -10.31 13.05 -3.53
CA ASP A 151 -9.67 14.35 -3.68
C ASP A 151 -9.20 14.86 -2.31
N TRP A 152 -7.92 14.63 -2.01
CA TRP A 152 -7.32 15.07 -0.75
C TRP A 152 -7.20 16.59 -0.64
N GLY A 153 -7.31 17.34 -1.74
CA GLY A 153 -7.30 18.81 -1.71
C GLY A 153 -8.54 19.40 -1.04
N THR A 154 -9.63 18.63 -0.98
CA THR A 154 -10.92 19.05 -0.39
C THR A 154 -11.25 18.34 0.93
N LEU A 155 -10.43 17.38 1.35
CA LEU A 155 -10.67 16.55 2.53
C LEU A 155 -9.59 16.77 3.60
N PRO A 156 -9.91 17.44 4.73
CA PRO A 156 -8.92 17.81 5.73
C PRO A 156 -8.48 16.65 6.64
N SER A 157 -9.19 15.52 6.62
CA SER A 157 -8.91 14.38 7.51
C SER A 157 -9.52 13.06 7.01
N ARG A 158 -9.10 11.94 7.60
CA ARG A 158 -9.70 10.61 7.36
C ARG A 158 -11.16 10.54 7.80
N ALA A 159 -11.52 11.23 8.88
CA ALA A 159 -12.91 11.34 9.33
C ALA A 159 -13.78 12.11 8.32
N ALA A 160 -13.26 13.20 7.75
CA ALA A 160 -13.95 13.93 6.68
C ALA A 160 -14.09 13.07 5.42
N ALA A 161 -13.05 12.31 5.07
CA ALA A 161 -13.09 11.36 3.97
C ALA A 161 -14.16 10.27 4.18
N LEU A 162 -14.26 9.70 5.39
CA LEU A 162 -15.30 8.74 5.75
C LEU A 162 -16.69 9.33 5.55
N GLY A 163 -16.94 10.54 6.08
CA GLY A 163 -18.22 11.23 5.92
C GLY A 163 -18.57 11.50 4.46
N ALA A 164 -17.61 11.98 3.67
CA ALA A 164 -17.82 12.26 2.25
C ALA A 164 -18.14 10.98 1.45
N VAL A 165 -17.45 9.87 1.73
CA VAL A 165 -17.71 8.59 1.07
C VAL A 165 -19.07 8.03 1.45
N LEU A 166 -19.41 8.02 2.75
CA LEU A 166 -20.65 7.41 3.22
C LEU A 166 -21.91 8.24 2.94
N ALA A 167 -21.78 9.55 2.72
CA ALA A 167 -22.90 10.45 2.45
C ALA A 167 -23.62 10.16 1.12
N VAL A 168 -22.98 9.48 0.17
CA VAL A 168 -23.51 9.20 -1.16
C VAL A 168 -23.47 7.70 -1.47
N ALA A 169 -24.29 7.26 -2.42
CA ALA A 169 -24.18 5.90 -2.95
C ALA A 169 -22.88 5.74 -3.75
N PRO A 170 -22.27 4.54 -3.79
CA PRO A 170 -21.12 4.30 -4.65
C PRO A 170 -21.44 4.61 -6.12
N PRO A 171 -20.51 5.24 -6.87
CA PRO A 171 -20.74 5.67 -8.24
C PRO A 171 -20.71 4.53 -9.28
N HIS A 172 -20.35 3.31 -8.87
CA HIS A 172 -20.23 2.15 -9.75
C HIS A 172 -20.99 0.94 -9.20
N PRO A 173 -21.28 -0.08 -10.04
CA PRO A 173 -21.90 -1.32 -9.59
C PRO A 173 -21.11 -1.97 -8.45
N VAL A 174 -21.85 -2.43 -7.42
CA VAL A 174 -21.31 -3.25 -6.34
C VAL A 174 -21.14 -4.68 -6.84
N GLY A 175 -20.02 -5.32 -6.47
CA GLY A 175 -19.67 -6.69 -6.87
C GLY A 175 -18.54 -6.75 -7.92
N ASP A 176 -18.44 -5.73 -8.79
CA ASP A 176 -17.39 -5.66 -9.81
C ASP A 176 -16.05 -5.21 -9.21
N PHE A 177 -14.96 -5.86 -9.62
CA PHE A 177 -13.63 -5.46 -9.18
C PHE A 177 -13.23 -4.10 -9.77
N ARG A 178 -12.94 -3.15 -8.88
CA ARG A 178 -12.46 -1.80 -9.18
C ARG A 178 -11.50 -1.34 -8.09
N TYR A 179 -10.21 -1.34 -8.42
CA TYR A 179 -9.16 -0.93 -7.48
C TYR A 179 -9.46 0.44 -6.88
N SER A 180 -9.46 0.51 -5.54
CA SER A 180 -9.87 1.70 -4.79
C SER A 180 -9.01 1.93 -3.57
N ASN A 181 -8.25 3.02 -3.59
CA ASN A 181 -7.60 3.59 -2.41
C ASN A 181 -8.65 4.17 -1.45
N ALA A 182 -9.72 4.78 -1.98
CA ALA A 182 -10.83 5.29 -1.19
C ALA A 182 -11.40 4.22 -0.25
N GLY A 183 -11.58 2.99 -0.75
CA GLY A 183 -12.06 1.89 0.09
C GLY A 183 -11.15 1.55 1.27
N TYR A 184 -9.83 1.54 1.06
CA TYR A 184 -8.88 1.29 2.16
C TYR A 184 -8.78 2.46 3.14
N VAL A 185 -8.95 3.70 2.67
CA VAL A 185 -9.07 4.88 3.55
C VAL A 185 -10.31 4.77 4.43
N THR A 186 -11.46 4.40 3.85
CA THR A 186 -12.71 4.16 4.57
C THR A 186 -12.54 3.09 5.64
N VAL A 187 -11.91 1.95 5.30
CA VAL A 187 -11.63 0.87 6.26
C VAL A 187 -10.72 1.34 7.39
N GLY A 188 -9.66 2.08 7.09
CA GLY A 188 -8.77 2.65 8.10
C GLY A 188 -9.53 3.55 9.07
N ALA A 189 -10.32 4.50 8.55
CA ALA A 189 -11.14 5.39 9.37
C ALA A 189 -12.15 4.64 10.25
N LEU A 190 -12.80 3.59 9.73
CA LEU A 190 -13.70 2.74 10.53
C LEU A 190 -12.95 2.02 11.65
N CYS A 191 -11.74 1.50 11.38
CA CYS A 191 -10.93 0.83 12.39
C CYS A 191 -10.53 1.79 13.52
N GLU A 192 -10.14 3.03 13.20
CA GLU A 192 -9.79 4.05 14.20
C GLU A 192 -10.96 4.32 15.16
N GLN A 193 -12.18 4.41 14.63
CA GLN A 193 -13.39 4.63 15.44
C GLN A 193 -13.69 3.45 16.37
N GLN A 194 -13.47 2.22 15.91
CA GLN A 194 -13.68 1.00 16.70
C GLN A 194 -12.59 0.80 17.77
N LEU A 195 -11.37 1.29 17.52
CA LEU A 195 -10.23 1.18 18.42
C LEU A 195 -10.11 2.35 19.41
N GLY A 196 -10.66 3.52 19.06
CA GLY A 196 -10.58 4.74 19.87
C GLY A 196 -9.27 5.51 19.73
N HIS A 197 -8.42 5.14 18.78
CA HIS A 197 -7.14 5.79 18.51
C HIS A 197 -6.72 5.60 17.04
N SER A 198 -5.79 6.45 16.58
CA SER A 198 -5.12 6.30 15.28
C SER A 198 -4.12 5.14 15.27
#